data_AF-A0A3B8QI63-F1
#
_entry.id   AF-A0A3B8QI63-F1
#
_cell.length_a   1.000
_cell.length_b   1.000
_cell.length_c   1.000
_cell.angle_alpha   90.00
_cell.angle_beta   90.00
_cell.angle_gamma   90.00
#
_symmetry.space_group_name_H-M   'P 1'
#
loop_
_entity.id
_entity.type
_entity.pdbx_description
1 polymer ?
#
loop_
_entity_poly.entity_id
_entity_poly.type
_entity_poly.pdbx_seq_one_letter_code
_entity_poly.pdbx_strand_id
1 'polypeptide(L)'
;EKERERAKALGYPSPIQPDKAHTDAEFDACVAHMISALGTPDSGANLAFMIGSHNEESAEKAAQQLLAAGWKPEEAPVWFAQLYGMSDHISFIMAHHGFRVAKYLPFGPIDKVMPYLFRRAEENTSVKGQTGRELGRIQAELKRRRAARA
;
A
#
# COMPACT_ATOMS: atom_id res chain seq x y z
N GLU A 1 -3.46 16.92 6.21
CA GLU A 1 -3.94 18.32 6.28
C GLU A 1 -4.38 18.70 7.69
N LYS A 2 -5.37 18.02 8.27
CA LYS A 2 -5.85 18.21 9.67
C LYS A 2 -4.74 18.35 10.72
N GLU A 3 -3.70 17.51 10.69
CA GLU A 3 -2.56 17.60 11.63
C GLU A 3 -1.74 18.89 11.50
N ARG A 4 -1.55 19.39 10.27
CA ARG A 4 -0.83 20.66 10.04
C ARG A 4 -1.68 21.85 10.46
N GLU A 5 -2.98 21.81 10.18
CA GLU A 5 -3.93 22.85 10.63
C GLU A 5 -3.96 22.94 12.16
N ARG A 6 -4.00 21.79 12.83
CA ARG A 6 -3.91 21.71 14.30
C ARG A 6 -2.60 22.29 14.82
N ALA A 7 -1.46 21.90 14.25
CA ALA A 7 -0.15 22.41 14.64
C ALA A 7 -0.04 23.93 14.49
N LYS A 8 -0.55 24.47 13.38
CA LYS A 8 -0.66 25.92 13.13
C LYS A 8 -1.57 26.61 14.15
N ALA A 9 -2.73 26.05 14.45
CA ALA A 9 -3.68 26.62 15.39
C ALA A 9 -3.16 26.66 16.84
N LEU A 10 -2.36 25.66 17.23
CA LEU A 10 -1.80 25.52 18.57
C LEU A 10 -0.35 26.04 18.69
N GLY A 11 0.23 26.56 17.62
CA GLY A 11 1.55 27.21 17.63
C GLY A 11 2.74 26.28 17.85
N TYR A 12 2.64 24.99 17.48
CA TYR A 12 3.74 24.03 17.59
C TYR A 12 4.20 23.52 16.22
N PRO A 13 5.44 23.00 16.09
CA PRO A 13 5.91 22.42 14.83
C PRO A 13 5.05 21.24 14.38
N SER A 14 4.77 21.13 13.09
CA SER A 14 4.03 19.98 12.54
C SER A 14 4.74 18.66 12.91
N PRO A 15 4.04 17.65 13.47
CA PRO A 15 4.64 16.38 13.86
C PRO A 15 4.73 15.38 12.70
N ILE A 16 4.22 15.75 11.52
CA ILE A 16 4.22 14.91 10.32
C ILE A 16 5.20 15.43 9.27
N GLN A 17 5.60 14.55 8.36
CA GLN A 17 6.47 14.87 7.22
C GLN A 17 5.99 16.11 6.43
N PRO A 18 6.92 16.91 5.88
CA PRO A 18 6.62 18.20 5.27
C PRO A 18 5.76 18.04 4.00
N ASP A 19 5.98 16.97 3.23
CA ASP A 19 5.23 16.66 2.03
C ASP A 19 5.09 15.15 1.78
N LYS A 20 4.41 14.79 0.69
CA LYS A 20 4.17 13.40 0.30
C LYS A 20 5.47 12.67 -0.05
N ALA A 21 6.42 13.32 -0.74
CA ALA A 21 7.65 12.66 -1.15
C ALA A 21 8.51 12.25 0.06
N HIS A 22 8.57 13.11 1.08
CA HIS A 22 9.23 12.77 2.35
C HIS A 22 8.49 11.67 3.11
N THR A 23 7.15 11.65 3.05
CA THR A 23 6.35 10.56 3.62
C THR A 23 6.63 9.23 2.91
N ASP A 24 6.69 9.23 1.57
CA ASP A 24 6.98 8.03 0.78
C ASP A 24 8.40 7.52 1.07
N ALA A 25 9.39 8.43 1.14
CA ALA A 25 10.77 8.08 1.45
C ALA A 25 10.93 7.51 2.86
N GLU A 26 10.29 8.12 3.86
CA GLU A 26 10.31 7.60 5.24
C GLU A 26 9.58 6.26 5.34
N PHE A 27 8.44 6.10 4.67
CA PHE A 27 7.71 4.84 4.62
C PHE A 27 8.58 3.71 4.06
N ASP A 28 9.22 3.92 2.91
CA ASP A 28 10.11 2.94 2.28
C ASP A 28 11.32 2.62 3.19
N ALA A 29 11.89 3.63 3.87
CA ALA A 29 12.99 3.44 4.81
C ALA A 29 12.58 2.63 6.04
N CYS A 30 11.40 2.89 6.62
CA CYS A 30 10.86 2.13 7.74
C CYS A 30 10.59 0.67 7.36
N VAL A 31 10.01 0.44 6.17
CA VAL A 31 9.77 -0.92 5.67
C VAL A 31 11.09 -1.66 5.47
N ALA A 32 12.10 -1.02 4.86
CA ALA A 32 13.42 -1.61 4.70
C ALA A 32 14.06 -1.96 6.05
N HIS A 33 13.93 -1.08 7.04
CA HIS A 33 14.41 -1.33 8.40
C HIS A 33 13.70 -2.52 9.05
N MET A 34 12.38 -2.63 8.90
CA MET A 34 11.61 -3.75 9.41
C MET A 34 11.94 -5.07 8.72
N ILE A 35 12.19 -5.08 7.42
CA ILE A 35 12.67 -6.27 6.69
C ILE A 35 14.08 -6.66 7.15
N SER A 36 14.96 -5.68 7.37
CA SER A 36 16.29 -5.95 7.93
C SER A 36 16.20 -6.54 9.34
N ALA A 37 15.27 -6.06 10.18
CA ALA A 37 15.04 -6.60 11.52
C ALA A 37 14.39 -7.99 11.51
N LEU A 38 13.57 -8.27 10.50
CA LEU A 38 13.04 -9.61 10.24
C LEU A 38 14.15 -10.61 9.87
N GLY A 39 15.19 -10.15 9.19
CA GLY A 39 16.32 -11.00 8.79
C GLY A 39 15.97 -11.97 7.66
N THR A 40 16.64 -13.12 7.64
CA THR A 40 16.44 -14.23 6.69
C THR A 40 15.53 -15.31 7.27
N PRO A 41 15.03 -16.27 6.45
CA PRO A 41 14.22 -17.39 6.95
C PRO A 41 14.83 -18.18 8.11
N ASP A 42 16.16 -18.31 8.13
CA ASP A 42 16.89 -19.08 9.15
C ASP A 42 17.22 -18.26 10.42
N SER A 43 16.90 -16.96 10.43
CA SER A 43 17.29 -16.03 11.50
C SER A 43 16.55 -16.27 12.83
N GLY A 44 15.46 -17.04 12.83
CA GLY A 44 14.65 -17.32 14.02
C GLY A 44 13.95 -16.07 14.61
N ALA A 45 13.83 -14.99 13.82
CA ALA A 45 13.21 -13.75 14.27
C ALA A 45 11.72 -13.94 14.57
N ASN A 46 11.27 -13.45 15.73
CA ASN A 46 9.85 -13.44 16.11
C ASN A 46 9.21 -12.10 15.75
N LEU A 47 9.17 -11.79 14.45
CA LEU A 47 8.59 -10.56 13.91
C LEU A 47 7.65 -10.90 12.76
N ALA A 48 6.47 -10.29 12.78
CA ALA A 48 5.53 -10.30 11.66
C ALA A 48 4.91 -8.91 11.52
N PHE A 49 4.67 -8.46 10.29
CA PHE A 49 4.09 -7.14 10.07
C PHE A 49 3.29 -7.06 8.76
N MET A 50 2.61 -5.94 8.60
CA MET A 50 1.76 -5.65 7.44
C MET A 50 2.18 -4.33 6.80
N ILE A 51 2.32 -4.35 5.47
CA ILE A 51 2.62 -3.18 4.64
C ILE A 51 1.30 -2.71 4.03
N GLY A 52 0.68 -1.73 4.68
CA GLY A 52 -0.55 -1.10 4.19
C GLY A 52 -0.26 0.03 3.21
N SER A 53 -0.31 -0.24 1.90
CA SER A 53 -0.04 0.79 0.89
C SER A 53 -0.72 0.49 -0.45
N HIS A 54 -1.21 1.55 -1.09
CA HIS A 54 -1.64 1.55 -2.50
C HIS A 54 -0.59 2.13 -3.45
N ASN A 55 0.63 2.41 -2.96
CA ASN A 55 1.74 2.80 -3.81
C ASN A 55 2.39 1.54 -4.40
N GLU A 56 2.26 1.36 -5.71
CA GLU A 56 2.84 0.23 -6.45
C GLU A 56 4.37 0.16 -6.28
N GLU A 57 5.05 1.31 -6.31
CA GLU A 57 6.50 1.40 -6.18
C GLU A 57 6.97 0.94 -4.80
N SER A 58 6.30 1.39 -3.73
CA SER A 58 6.61 0.97 -2.36
C SER A 58 6.35 -0.53 -2.15
N ALA A 59 5.27 -1.06 -2.73
CA ALA A 59 4.96 -2.50 -2.67
C ALA A 59 6.02 -3.33 -3.40
N GLU A 60 6.44 -2.89 -4.59
CA GLU A 60 7.48 -3.55 -5.38
C GLU A 60 8.84 -3.53 -4.66
N LYS A 61 9.26 -2.38 -4.12
CA LYS A 61 10.51 -2.25 -3.34
C LYS A 61 10.55 -3.24 -2.18
N ALA A 62 9.48 -3.33 -1.41
CA ALA A 62 9.40 -4.25 -0.28
C ALA A 62 9.42 -5.72 -0.72
N ALA A 63 8.75 -6.05 -1.83
CA ALA A 63 8.78 -7.39 -2.41
C ALA A 63 10.21 -7.79 -2.82
N GLN A 64 10.92 -6.88 -3.51
CA GLN A 64 12.31 -7.10 -3.92
C GLN A 64 13.24 -7.27 -2.72
N GLN A 65 13.04 -6.49 -1.65
CA GLN A 65 13.82 -6.60 -0.42
C GLN A 65 13.62 -7.96 0.29
N LEU A 66 12.38 -8.45 0.36
CA LEU A 66 12.09 -9.78 0.91
C LEU A 66 12.77 -10.90 0.11
N LEU A 67 12.67 -10.83 -1.22
CA LEU A 67 13.33 -11.80 -2.11
C LEU A 67 14.85 -11.74 -1.97
N ALA A 68 15.43 -10.55 -1.88
CA ALA A 68 16.86 -10.36 -1.67
C ALA A 68 17.34 -10.89 -0.30
N ALA A 69 16.48 -10.84 0.72
CA ALA A 69 16.73 -11.46 2.03
C ALA A 69 16.53 -12.99 2.05
N GLY A 70 16.21 -13.61 0.91
CA GLY A 70 16.07 -15.05 0.75
C GLY A 70 14.70 -15.60 1.14
N TRP A 71 13.72 -14.76 1.42
CA TRP A 71 12.36 -15.21 1.71
C TRP A 71 11.65 -15.70 0.45
N LYS A 72 10.98 -16.83 0.56
CA LYS A 72 9.92 -17.17 -0.40
C LYS A 72 8.67 -16.33 -0.11
N PRO A 73 7.99 -15.80 -1.14
CA PRO A 73 6.81 -14.93 -0.97
C PRO A 73 5.75 -15.45 0.00
N GLU A 74 5.47 -16.75 -0.05
CA GLU A 74 4.43 -17.42 0.74
C GLU A 74 4.88 -17.76 2.17
N GLU A 75 6.19 -17.82 2.42
CA GLU A 75 6.81 -18.15 3.71
C GLU A 75 7.07 -16.88 4.55
N ALA A 76 7.29 -15.74 3.91
CA ALA A 76 7.54 -14.46 4.57
C ALA A 76 6.43 -14.10 5.57
N PRO A 77 6.74 -13.75 6.83
CA PRO A 77 5.78 -13.25 7.82
C PRO A 77 5.37 -11.79 7.58
N VAL A 78 5.21 -11.41 6.31
CA VAL A 78 4.87 -10.07 5.87
C VAL A 78 3.62 -10.12 5.01
N TRP A 79 2.63 -9.28 5.33
CA TRP A 79 1.40 -9.14 4.57
C TRP A 79 1.38 -7.83 3.80
N PHE A 80 1.07 -7.88 2.51
CA PHE A 80 0.74 -6.69 1.73
C PHE A 80 -0.74 -6.39 1.87
N ALA A 81 -1.10 -5.17 2.25
CA ALA A 81 -2.48 -4.81 2.54
C ALA A 81 -2.95 -3.58 1.77
N GLN A 82 -4.16 -3.68 1.23
CA GLN A 82 -4.84 -2.60 0.54
C GLN A 82 -6.27 -2.49 1.04
N LEU A 83 -6.81 -1.28 1.04
CA LEU A 83 -8.25 -1.07 1.22
C LEU A 83 -9.03 -1.73 0.07
N TYR A 84 -10.16 -2.35 0.40
CA TYR A 84 -11.04 -2.96 -0.60
C TYR A 84 -11.62 -1.91 -1.55
N GLY A 85 -11.59 -2.21 -2.86
CA GLY A 85 -12.08 -1.30 -3.91
C GLY A 85 -11.08 -0.22 -4.32
N MET A 86 -9.83 -0.30 -3.88
CA MET A 86 -8.75 0.63 -4.23
C MET A 86 -7.51 -0.14 -4.67
N SER A 87 -7.05 0.16 -5.89
CA SER A 87 -5.82 -0.36 -6.49
C SER A 87 -5.68 -1.87 -6.41
N ASP A 88 -6.78 -2.59 -6.70
CA ASP A 88 -6.86 -4.05 -6.57
C ASP A 88 -5.85 -4.76 -7.48
N HIS A 89 -5.42 -4.13 -8.58
CA HIS A 89 -4.35 -4.66 -9.43
C HIS A 89 -3.06 -4.94 -8.66
N ILE A 90 -2.70 -4.12 -7.65
CA ILE A 90 -1.54 -4.37 -6.79
C ILE A 90 -1.77 -5.66 -6.00
N SER A 91 -2.92 -5.77 -5.34
CA SER A 91 -3.30 -6.96 -4.56
C SER A 91 -3.25 -8.23 -5.41
N PHE A 92 -3.80 -8.18 -6.63
CA PHE A 92 -3.83 -9.33 -7.54
C PHE A 92 -2.45 -9.73 -8.03
N ILE A 93 -1.60 -8.78 -8.40
CA ILE A 93 -0.24 -9.05 -8.86
C ILE A 93 0.59 -9.65 -7.71
N MET A 94 0.51 -9.07 -6.52
CA MET A 94 1.23 -9.59 -5.35
C MET A 94 0.81 -11.02 -5.01
N ALA A 95 -0.50 -11.30 -4.98
CA ALA A 95 -1.01 -12.64 -4.76
C ALA A 95 -0.61 -13.62 -5.87
N HIS A 96 -0.58 -13.17 -7.12
CA HIS A 96 -0.12 -13.97 -8.26
C HIS A 96 1.34 -14.40 -8.11
N HIS A 97 2.19 -13.54 -7.53
CA HIS A 97 3.59 -13.86 -7.21
C HIS A 97 3.77 -14.62 -5.89
N GLY A 98 2.69 -15.07 -5.23
CA GLY A 98 2.75 -15.89 -4.02
C GLY A 98 2.85 -15.10 -2.71
N PHE A 99 2.90 -13.78 -2.75
CA PHE A 99 2.94 -12.97 -1.52
C PHE A 99 1.62 -13.06 -0.77
N ARG A 100 1.69 -12.96 0.55
CA ARG A 100 0.52 -12.87 1.41
C ARG A 100 -0.14 -11.51 1.26
N VAL A 101 -1.44 -11.51 0.91
CA VAL A 101 -2.20 -10.29 0.65
C VAL A 101 -3.45 -10.23 1.51
N ALA A 102 -3.71 -9.07 2.13
CA ALA A 102 -4.90 -8.79 2.90
C ALA A 102 -5.70 -7.63 2.29
N LYS A 103 -7.03 -7.71 2.35
CA LYS A 103 -7.91 -6.59 1.99
C LYS A 103 -8.60 -6.07 3.24
N TYR A 104 -8.41 -4.78 3.52
CA TYR A 104 -9.13 -4.10 4.59
C TYR A 104 -10.53 -3.73 4.07
N LEU A 105 -11.54 -4.42 4.61
CA LEU A 105 -12.94 -4.24 4.27
C LEU A 105 -13.71 -3.66 5.47
N PRO A 106 -14.15 -2.40 5.40
CA PRO A 106 -15.12 -1.88 6.35
C PRO A 106 -16.47 -2.60 6.18
N PHE A 107 -17.06 -3.05 7.28
CA PHE A 107 -18.34 -3.72 7.30
C PHE A 107 -19.17 -3.23 8.49
N GLY A 108 -20.43 -2.88 8.24
CA GLY A 108 -21.36 -2.45 9.28
C GLY A 108 -22.46 -1.51 8.77
N PRO A 109 -23.40 -1.11 9.65
CA PRO A 109 -24.45 -0.14 9.32
C PRO A 109 -23.88 1.19 8.82
N ILE A 110 -24.60 1.84 7.89
CA ILE A 110 -24.13 3.06 7.19
C ILE A 110 -23.76 4.16 8.18
N ASP A 111 -24.61 4.42 9.18
CA ASP A 111 -24.41 5.45 10.20
C ASP A 111 -23.09 5.26 10.98
N LYS A 112 -22.65 4.02 11.16
CA LYS A 112 -21.38 3.69 11.85
C LYS A 112 -20.16 3.83 10.95
N VAL A 113 -20.32 3.69 9.63
CA VAL A 113 -19.20 3.76 8.68
C VAL A 113 -19.04 5.13 8.00
N MET A 114 -19.97 6.07 8.20
CA MET A 114 -19.88 7.43 7.64
C MET A 114 -18.52 8.12 7.87
N PRO A 115 -17.91 8.13 9.07
CA PRO A 115 -16.61 8.76 9.28
C PRO A 115 -15.48 8.10 8.47
N TYR A 116 -15.56 6.79 8.22
CA TYR A 116 -14.64 6.09 7.34
C TYR A 116 -14.81 6.54 5.88
N LEU A 117 -16.05 6.61 5.41
CA LEU A 117 -16.37 7.02 4.04
C LEU A 117 -15.89 8.45 3.74
N PHE A 118 -16.06 9.38 4.67
CA PHE A 118 -15.53 10.75 4.51
C PHE A 118 -14.01 10.78 4.35
N ARG A 119 -13.28 10.02 5.18
CA ARG A 119 -11.80 9.91 5.04
C ARG A 119 -11.39 9.31 3.70
N ARG A 120 -12.14 8.33 3.18
CA ARG A 120 -11.89 7.76 1.86
C ARG A 120 -12.18 8.73 0.72
N ALA A 121 -13.23 9.54 0.84
CA ALA A 121 -13.51 10.59 -0.12
C ALA A 121 -12.35 11.62 -0.17
N GLU A 122 -11.88 12.09 1.01
CA GLU A 122 -10.71 12.98 1.12
C GLU A 122 -9.45 12.34 0.49
N GLU A 123 -9.16 11.08 0.81
CA GLU A 123 -8.01 10.36 0.25
C GLU A 123 -8.11 10.21 -1.27
N ASN A 124 -9.24 9.74 -1.80
CA ASN A 124 -9.42 9.56 -3.24
C ASN A 124 -9.28 10.88 -4.03
N THR A 125 -9.58 12.03 -3.42
CA THR A 125 -9.32 13.33 -4.04
C THR A 125 -7.85 13.76 -4.02
N SER A 126 -7.06 13.25 -3.07
CA SER A 126 -5.61 13.51 -2.98
C SER A 126 -4.77 12.50 -3.77
N VAL A 127 -5.31 11.30 -4.05
CA VAL A 127 -4.75 10.28 -4.94
C VAL A 127 -5.00 10.63 -6.42
N LYS A 128 -4.70 11.88 -6.81
CA LYS A 128 -4.81 12.33 -8.20
C LYS A 128 -3.90 11.48 -9.11
N GLY A 129 -4.50 10.83 -10.10
CA GLY A 129 -3.79 10.14 -11.19
C GLY A 129 -3.77 8.62 -11.12
N GLN A 130 -4.03 7.99 -9.95
CA GLN A 130 -4.02 6.53 -9.86
C GLN A 130 -5.17 5.89 -10.64
N THR A 131 -6.37 6.45 -10.54
CA THR A 131 -7.55 6.03 -11.33
C THR A 131 -7.31 6.14 -12.83
N GLY A 132 -6.62 7.21 -13.28
CA GLY A 132 -6.26 7.40 -14.69
C GLY A 132 -5.28 6.34 -15.19
N ARG A 133 -4.25 6.01 -14.39
CA ARG A 133 -3.30 4.93 -14.71
C ARG A 133 -3.98 3.56 -14.78
N GLU A 134 -4.86 3.26 -13.83
CA GLU A 134 -5.62 2.01 -13.81
C GLU A 134 -6.54 1.88 -15.03
N LEU A 135 -7.26 2.95 -15.38
CA LEU A 135 -8.07 2.97 -16.60
C LEU A 135 -7.20 2.74 -17.85
N GLY A 136 -6.02 3.35 -17.93
CA GLY A 136 -5.06 3.12 -19.02
C GLY A 136 -4.62 1.66 -19.12
N ARG A 137 -4.32 1.02 -17.98
CA ARG A 137 -3.97 -0.42 -17.92
C ARG A 137 -5.14 -1.31 -18.39
N ILE A 138 -6.36 -1.02 -17.96
CA ILE A 138 -7.57 -1.74 -18.39
C ILE A 138 -7.74 -1.63 -19.91
N GLN A 139 -7.62 -0.42 -20.46
CA GLN A 139 -7.72 -0.18 -21.90
C GLN A 139 -6.65 -0.96 -22.68
N ALA A 140 -5.39 -0.95 -22.20
CA ALA A 140 -4.29 -1.71 -22.79
C ALA A 140 -4.57 -3.22 -22.79
N GLU A 141 -5.04 -3.76 -21.66
CA GLU A 141 -5.38 -5.18 -21.53
C GLU A 141 -6.56 -5.57 -22.43
N LEU A 142 -7.60 -4.74 -22.52
CA LEU A 142 -8.71 -4.96 -23.46
C LEU A 142 -8.23 -4.97 -24.92
N LYS A 143 -7.33 -4.06 -25.29
CA LYS A 143 -6.72 -4.04 -26.63
C LYS A 143 -5.92 -5.31 -26.90
N ARG A 144 -5.08 -5.76 -25.96
CA ARG A 144 -4.30 -7.00 -26.06
C ARG A 144 -5.20 -8.21 -26.30
N ARG A 145 -6.28 -8.36 -25.51
CA ARG A 145 -7.23 -9.48 -25.64
C ARG A 145 -7.99 -9.48 -26.96
N ARG A 146 -8.34 -8.31 -27.49
CA ARG A 146 -8.99 -8.19 -28.80
C ARG A 146 -8.05 -8.63 -29.93
N ALA A 147 -6.79 -8.20 -29.88
CA ALA A 147 -5.78 -8.60 -30.86
C ALA A 147 -5.47 -10.11 -30.81
N ALA A 148 -5.47 -10.73 -29.63
CA ALA A 148 -5.25 -12.17 -29.48
C ALA A 148 -6.44 -13.06 -29.92
N ARG A 149 -7.60 -12.46 -30.23
CA ARG A 149 -8.81 -13.16 -30.73
C ARG A 149 -9.01 -13.00 -32.23
N ALA A 150 -8.22 -12.15 -32.89
CA ALA A 150 -8.21 -11.94 -34.33
C ALA A 150 -7.13 -12.83 -34.96
#